data_AF-A0A2T0JTM6-F1
#
_entry.id   AF-A0A2T0JTM6-F1
#
_cell.length_a   1.000
_cell.length_b   1.000
_cell.length_c   1.000
_cell.angle_alpha   90.00
_cell.angle_beta   90.00
_cell.angle_gamma   90.00
#
_symmetry.space_group_name_H-M   'P 1'
#
loop_
_entity.id
_entity.type
_entity.pdbx_description
1 polymer ?
#
loop_
_entity_poly.entity_id
_entity_poly.type
_entity_poly.pdbx_seq_one_letter_code
_entity_poly.pdbx_strand_id
1 'polypeptide(L)'
;MGAGVLPRWAGRLAKSAAAVTVLALLVICCGAVGVLREWHPIGGSPQPRAQGAGTLPARIGAPSPWTPDAATAPIGAASVLYSSNTWFPDESGWLAGMVGRADDTYRVAEWYGAAGMGAVLSPDGSRLAFDEGVADLATGRVTGYRGLPGQLDDLRVEAQAWSPDGRTVALLVSRLLDHGDPDDITRLLIADATTGATSEIATLSTVASLSGWTVAFSPDGTRLAYQNRDRISIRTLAGGATVDVPATGRVAGKGAWTRDGRGLLVVSGVKCDCPGWPVRWTVTPISAADGAVTGPSYGRDGIYALRVLGWWPSGEPVAVEYTPTGHAESTLFTSLNEQYELTSQDGIEAARLIALASGQRLLAGDESGMAGDVESIDVADDVLAAGKTRPGDPPLLDIDTLAVVLATAVVVPLLLLLALAVWWLTARRGSQR
;
A
#
# COMPACT_ATOMS: atom_id res chain seq x y z
N MET A 1 28.09 66.93 -16.57
CA MET A 1 27.57 66.18 -15.41
C MET A 1 28.42 64.92 -15.27
N GLY A 2 29.28 64.86 -14.24
CA GLY A 2 30.30 63.82 -14.10
C GLY A 2 29.68 62.48 -13.71
N ALA A 3 29.99 61.43 -14.47
CA ALA A 3 29.62 60.06 -14.13
C ALA A 3 30.26 59.69 -12.79
N GLY A 4 29.44 59.54 -11.75
CA GLY A 4 29.90 59.19 -10.41
C GLY A 4 30.58 57.84 -10.42
N VAL A 5 31.90 57.82 -10.24
CA VAL A 5 32.66 56.58 -10.07
C VAL A 5 32.26 55.98 -8.73
N LEU A 6 31.44 54.92 -8.78
CA LEU A 6 31.09 54.18 -7.58
C LEU A 6 32.36 53.66 -6.88
N PRO A 7 32.48 53.80 -5.56
CA PRO A 7 33.66 53.37 -4.83
C PRO A 7 33.95 51.88 -4.99
N ARG A 8 35.23 51.50 -5.03
CA ARG A 8 35.67 50.09 -5.13
C ARG A 8 35.07 49.19 -4.04
N TRP A 9 34.72 49.74 -2.88
CA TRP A 9 34.07 49.00 -1.79
C TRP A 9 32.66 48.52 -2.15
N ALA A 10 31.91 49.26 -2.98
CA ALA A 10 30.55 48.88 -3.38
C ALA A 10 30.52 47.56 -4.18
N GLY A 11 31.54 47.34 -5.03
CA GLY A 11 31.67 46.09 -5.77
C GLY A 11 32.06 44.89 -4.89
N ARG A 12 32.77 45.11 -3.76
CA ARG A 12 33.07 44.04 -2.80
C ARG A 12 31.84 43.71 -1.96
N LEU A 13 31.12 44.72 -1.49
CA LEU A 13 29.86 44.56 -0.76
C LEU A 13 28.80 43.82 -1.57
N ALA A 14 28.64 44.15 -2.87
CA ALA A 14 27.71 43.43 -3.75
C ALA A 14 28.07 41.94 -3.92
N LYS A 15 29.36 41.61 -4.05
CA LYS A 15 29.83 40.21 -4.15
C LYS A 15 29.63 39.45 -2.86
N SER A 16 29.92 40.07 -1.71
CA SER A 16 29.70 39.46 -0.40
C SER A 16 28.22 39.25 -0.11
N ALA A 17 27.36 40.22 -0.45
CA ALA A 17 25.90 40.06 -0.32
C ALA A 17 25.38 38.92 -1.18
N ALA A 18 25.79 38.84 -2.46
CA ALA A 18 25.41 37.74 -3.34
C ALA A 18 25.88 36.38 -2.80
N ALA A 19 27.12 36.27 -2.32
CA ALA A 19 27.65 35.04 -1.74
C ALA A 19 26.88 34.61 -0.48
N VAL A 20 26.55 35.55 0.40
CA VAL A 20 25.76 35.28 1.62
C VAL A 20 24.33 34.86 1.26
N THR A 21 23.69 35.51 0.28
CA THR A 21 22.35 35.11 -0.18
C THR A 21 22.37 33.72 -0.81
N VAL A 22 23.36 33.39 -1.63
CA VAL A 22 23.52 32.05 -2.21
C VAL A 22 23.73 31.00 -1.12
N LEU A 23 24.60 31.29 -0.14
CA LEU A 23 24.86 30.37 0.97
C LEU A 23 23.63 30.19 1.85
N ALA A 24 22.90 31.27 2.16
CA ALA A 24 21.66 31.21 2.93
C ALA A 24 20.57 30.43 2.19
N LEU A 25 20.42 30.64 0.88
CA LEU A 25 19.52 29.84 0.05
C LEU A 25 19.93 28.38 0.01
N LEU A 26 21.22 28.07 -0.09
CA LEU A 26 21.73 26.69 -0.02
C LEU A 26 21.44 26.04 1.32
N VAL A 27 21.68 26.73 2.43
CA VAL A 27 21.38 26.22 3.78
C VAL A 27 19.87 26.05 3.98
N ILE A 28 19.06 26.99 3.51
CA ILE A 28 17.59 26.89 3.55
C ILE A 28 17.13 25.74 2.66
N CYS A 29 17.70 25.55 1.47
CA CYS A 29 17.34 24.45 0.58
C CYS A 29 17.77 23.10 1.14
N CYS A 30 19.01 22.96 1.62
CA CYS A 30 19.50 21.72 2.21
C CYS A 30 18.77 21.37 3.51
N GLY A 31 18.48 22.37 4.36
CA GLY A 31 17.72 22.18 5.59
C GLY A 31 16.24 21.90 5.34
N ALA A 32 15.60 22.63 4.41
CA ALA A 32 14.22 22.39 4.01
C ALA A 32 14.07 21.02 3.35
N VAL A 33 15.02 20.58 2.51
CA VAL A 33 14.95 19.24 1.89
C VAL A 33 14.99 18.14 2.96
N GLY A 34 15.72 18.29 4.06
CA GLY A 34 15.66 17.34 5.18
C GLY A 34 14.29 17.30 5.85
N VAL A 35 13.76 18.46 6.25
CA VAL A 35 12.44 18.59 6.91
C VAL A 35 11.27 18.20 6.00
N LEU A 36 11.44 18.28 4.68
CA LEU A 36 10.41 17.86 3.71
C LEU A 36 10.47 16.38 3.36
N ARG A 37 11.53 15.69 3.80
CA ARG A 37 11.74 14.26 3.58
C ARG A 37 11.24 13.40 4.73
N GLU A 38 11.14 13.96 5.93
CA GLU A 38 10.52 13.30 7.06
C GLU A 38 9.01 13.57 7.05
N TRP A 39 8.22 12.56 7.40
CA TRP A 39 6.80 12.78 7.68
C TRP A 39 6.66 13.57 8.99
N HIS A 40 5.89 14.66 8.92
CA HIS A 40 5.64 15.56 10.05
C HIS A 40 4.15 15.87 10.08
N PRO A 41 3.31 15.06 10.75
CA PRO A 41 1.88 15.27 10.76
C PRO A 41 1.53 16.64 11.35
N ILE A 42 0.81 17.48 10.61
CA ILE A 42 0.35 18.79 11.11
C ILE A 42 -1.17 18.87 11.06
N GLY A 43 -1.78 19.13 12.21
CA GLY A 43 -3.20 19.45 12.32
C GLY A 43 -4.10 18.23 12.17
N GLY A 44 -5.26 18.43 11.55
CA GLY A 44 -6.34 17.45 11.48
C GLY A 44 -7.41 17.68 12.54
N SER A 45 -8.66 17.36 12.19
CA SER A 45 -9.75 17.38 13.17
C SER A 45 -9.62 16.16 14.08
N PRO A 46 -9.67 16.33 15.41
CA PRO A 46 -9.71 15.20 16.34
C PRO A 46 -11.05 14.45 16.28
N GLN A 47 -12.06 15.04 15.63
CA GLN A 47 -13.32 14.37 15.35
C GLN A 47 -13.33 13.88 13.90
N PRO A 48 -13.60 12.58 13.67
CA PRO A 48 -13.78 12.07 12.32
C PRO A 48 -14.98 12.75 11.67
N ARG A 49 -14.92 12.92 10.35
CA ARG A 49 -16.06 13.44 9.59
C ARG A 49 -17.23 12.45 9.64
N ALA A 50 -18.43 12.97 9.40
CA ALA A 50 -19.63 12.15 9.29
C ALA A 50 -19.43 11.07 8.21
N GLN A 51 -19.66 9.82 8.58
CA GLN A 51 -19.49 8.69 7.67
C GLN A 51 -20.71 8.60 6.74
N GLY A 52 -20.44 8.53 5.44
CA GLY A 52 -21.45 8.33 4.40
C GLY A 52 -21.44 6.91 3.84
N ALA A 53 -22.20 6.68 2.77
CA ALA A 53 -22.12 5.41 2.04
C ALA A 53 -20.70 5.22 1.48
N GLY A 54 -20.19 3.99 1.57
CA GLY A 54 -18.89 3.63 1.02
C GLY A 54 -18.81 3.89 -0.49
N THR A 55 -17.78 4.62 -0.91
CA THR A 55 -17.46 4.82 -2.32
C THR A 55 -15.97 4.56 -2.54
N LEU A 56 -15.63 4.08 -3.73
CA LEU A 56 -14.25 3.87 -4.15
C LEU A 56 -13.75 5.13 -4.86
N PRO A 57 -12.68 5.79 -4.41
CA PRO A 57 -12.06 6.86 -5.19
C PRO A 57 -11.43 6.26 -6.46
N ALA A 58 -11.67 6.88 -7.62
CA ALA A 58 -11.07 6.45 -8.88
C ALA A 58 -9.58 6.77 -8.95
N ARG A 59 -9.13 7.72 -8.11
CA ARG A 59 -7.74 8.17 -7.99
C ARG A 59 -7.34 8.31 -6.53
N ILE A 60 -6.15 7.84 -6.21
CA ILE A 60 -5.45 8.12 -4.95
C ILE A 60 -4.06 8.64 -5.26
N GLY A 61 -3.46 9.37 -4.32
CA GLY A 61 -2.12 9.93 -4.47
C GLY A 61 -1.27 9.70 -3.25
N ALA A 62 0.03 9.93 -3.39
CA ALA A 62 0.94 9.91 -2.26
C ALA A 62 0.47 10.89 -1.17
N PRO A 63 0.48 10.49 0.10
CA PRO A 63 0.21 11.42 1.19
C PRO A 63 1.28 12.52 1.20
N SER A 64 0.87 13.76 1.48
CA SER A 64 1.84 14.84 1.68
C SER A 64 2.61 14.64 3.00
N PRO A 65 3.81 15.22 3.16
CA PRO A 65 4.57 15.16 4.41
C PRO A 65 3.83 15.66 5.64
N TRP A 66 2.77 16.44 5.48
CA TRP A 66 1.96 16.97 6.58
C TRP A 66 0.61 16.28 6.75
N THR A 67 0.37 15.19 6.02
CA THR A 67 -0.86 14.41 6.15
C THR A 67 -1.05 14.01 7.61
N PRO A 68 -2.20 14.30 8.23
CA PRO A 68 -2.40 13.99 9.64
C PRO A 68 -2.34 12.50 9.94
N ASP A 69 -1.85 12.17 11.14
CA ASP A 69 -1.81 10.82 11.69
C ASP A 69 -3.23 10.34 12.06
N ALA A 70 -3.65 9.16 11.62
CA ALA A 70 -4.94 8.57 11.97
C ALA A 70 -5.08 8.24 13.47
N ALA A 71 -3.98 8.03 14.19
CA ALA A 71 -3.99 7.78 15.64
C ALA A 71 -4.38 9.04 16.43
N THR A 72 -4.02 10.24 15.94
CA THR A 72 -4.29 11.52 16.62
C THR A 72 -5.39 12.35 15.97
N ALA A 73 -5.63 12.14 14.67
CA ALA A 73 -6.71 12.73 13.89
C ALA A 73 -7.50 11.59 13.20
N PRO A 74 -8.45 10.93 13.89
CA PRO A 74 -9.14 9.77 13.35
C PRO A 74 -9.85 10.02 12.02
N ILE A 75 -9.84 9.00 11.14
CA ILE A 75 -10.50 9.04 9.83
C ILE A 75 -11.97 8.60 9.89
N GLY A 76 -12.35 7.86 10.94
CA GLY A 76 -13.68 7.27 11.14
C GLY A 76 -13.81 5.92 10.46
N ALA A 77 -13.85 5.92 9.13
CA ALA A 77 -13.74 4.72 8.32
C ALA A 77 -13.00 5.04 7.02
N ALA A 78 -12.25 4.07 6.51
CA ALA A 78 -11.52 4.15 5.26
C ALA A 78 -12.22 3.35 4.15
N SER A 79 -12.14 3.86 2.92
CA SER A 79 -12.49 3.09 1.72
C SER A 79 -11.31 2.27 1.22
N VAL A 80 -10.12 2.88 1.28
CA VAL A 80 -8.88 2.35 0.72
C VAL A 80 -7.79 2.49 1.77
N LEU A 81 -7.02 1.42 1.92
CA LEU A 81 -5.73 1.35 2.59
C LEU A 81 -4.68 1.10 1.51
N TYR A 82 -3.56 1.78 1.59
CA TYR A 82 -2.50 1.64 0.60
C TYR A 82 -1.13 1.93 1.22
N SER A 83 -0.06 1.37 0.65
CA SER A 83 1.31 1.53 1.14
C SER A 83 2.28 1.76 -0.03
N SER A 84 3.42 2.39 0.25
CA SER A 84 4.52 2.54 -0.70
C SER A 84 5.84 2.82 0.04
N ASN A 85 6.93 2.24 -0.45
CA ASN A 85 8.31 2.41 0.00
C ASN A 85 8.94 3.72 -0.48
N THR A 86 8.28 4.42 -1.39
CA THR A 86 8.86 5.57 -2.10
C THR A 86 8.32 6.94 -1.66
N TRP A 87 7.29 6.98 -0.80
CA TRP A 87 6.73 8.25 -0.34
C TRP A 87 7.70 9.05 0.53
N PHE A 88 8.51 8.35 1.32
CA PHE A 88 9.46 8.95 2.25
C PHE A 88 10.82 8.21 2.17
N PRO A 89 11.94 8.92 2.01
CA PRO A 89 13.26 8.32 1.77
C PRO A 89 13.97 7.79 3.03
N ASP A 90 13.37 7.89 4.21
CA ASP A 90 13.92 7.49 5.51
C ASP A 90 13.54 6.08 5.94
N GLU A 91 13.17 5.21 4.99
CA GLU A 91 12.64 3.87 5.25
C GLU A 91 11.26 3.85 5.93
N SER A 92 10.52 4.98 5.95
CA SER A 92 9.09 4.99 6.31
C SER A 92 8.19 4.28 5.27
N GLY A 93 8.73 3.33 4.51
CA GLY A 93 8.02 2.56 3.49
C GLY A 93 6.85 1.72 4.02
N TRP A 94 6.74 1.66 5.35
CA TRP A 94 5.72 0.95 6.08
C TRP A 94 4.55 1.83 6.50
N LEU A 95 4.53 3.12 6.17
CA LEU A 95 3.40 3.99 6.49
C LEU A 95 2.16 3.57 5.69
N ALA A 96 1.07 3.38 6.42
CA ALA A 96 -0.23 3.08 5.87
C ALA A 96 -0.94 4.38 5.46
N GLY A 97 -1.10 4.61 4.16
CA GLY A 97 -2.00 5.62 3.61
C GLY A 97 -3.45 5.16 3.67
N MET A 98 -4.37 6.07 4.04
CA MET A 98 -5.80 5.79 4.12
C MET A 98 -6.61 6.90 3.47
N VAL A 99 -7.66 6.51 2.75
CA VAL A 99 -8.63 7.44 2.17
C VAL A 99 -10.00 7.22 2.80
N GLY A 100 -10.65 8.30 3.21
CA GLY A 100 -11.97 8.30 3.85
C GLY A 100 -13.00 7.47 3.09
N ARG A 101 -13.91 6.84 3.82
CA ARG A 101 -14.93 5.94 3.25
C ARG A 101 -15.90 6.67 2.31
N ALA A 102 -16.20 7.93 2.60
CA ALA A 102 -17.21 8.72 1.91
C ALA A 102 -16.68 10.04 1.32
N ASP A 103 -15.41 10.37 1.55
CA ASP A 103 -14.79 11.60 1.07
C ASP A 103 -13.29 11.39 0.81
N ASP A 104 -12.64 12.44 0.32
CA ASP A 104 -11.20 12.43 0.01
C ASP A 104 -10.37 12.94 1.19
N THR A 105 -10.76 12.57 2.41
CA THR A 105 -9.93 12.79 3.58
C THR A 105 -8.78 11.78 3.58
N TYR A 106 -7.55 12.26 3.61
CA TYR A 106 -6.36 11.42 3.72
C TYR A 106 -5.85 11.38 5.16
N ARG A 107 -5.40 10.20 5.59
CA ARG A 107 -4.58 10.01 6.79
C ARG A 107 -3.43 9.09 6.47
N VAL A 108 -2.40 9.19 7.29
CA VAL A 108 -1.35 8.18 7.36
C VAL A 108 -1.28 7.63 8.77
N ALA A 109 -0.65 6.48 8.97
CA ALA A 109 -0.36 5.96 10.29
C ALA A 109 0.89 5.08 10.27
N GLU A 110 1.61 5.07 11.39
CA GLU A 110 2.69 4.12 11.72
C GLU A 110 2.10 2.76 12.13
N TRP A 111 1.33 2.16 11.24
CA TRP A 111 0.76 0.83 11.41
C TRP A 111 1.37 -0.10 10.37
N TYR A 112 2.29 -0.95 10.82
CA TYR A 112 3.17 -1.72 9.94
C TYR A 112 2.41 -2.80 9.15
N GLY A 113 2.89 -3.02 7.92
CA GLY A 113 2.43 -4.09 7.04
C GLY A 113 1.89 -3.57 5.71
N ALA A 114 2.36 -4.16 4.61
CA ALA A 114 1.89 -3.81 3.27
C ALA A 114 0.36 -4.03 3.15
N ALA A 115 -0.32 -3.06 2.54
CA ALA A 115 -1.79 -3.07 2.46
C ALA A 115 -2.33 -4.35 1.80
N GLY A 116 -3.19 -5.08 2.51
CA GLY A 116 -3.79 -6.35 2.12
C GLY A 116 -2.87 -7.57 2.22
N MET A 117 -1.58 -7.40 2.54
CA MET A 117 -0.61 -8.48 2.73
C MET A 117 -0.31 -8.70 4.22
N GLY A 118 -0.03 -7.63 4.97
CA GLY A 118 0.21 -7.65 6.41
C GLY A 118 -0.75 -6.77 7.23
N ALA A 119 -1.45 -5.84 6.59
CA ALA A 119 -2.46 -4.98 7.20
C ALA A 119 -3.73 -4.96 6.34
N VAL A 120 -4.91 -5.16 6.94
CA VAL A 120 -6.20 -5.30 6.21
C VAL A 120 -7.32 -4.50 6.86
N LEU A 121 -8.12 -3.82 6.02
CA LEU A 121 -9.32 -3.10 6.45
C LEU A 121 -10.44 -4.08 6.80
N SER A 122 -11.20 -3.75 7.85
CA SER A 122 -12.46 -4.43 8.13
C SER A 122 -13.45 -4.26 6.97
N PRO A 123 -14.48 -5.13 6.86
CA PRO A 123 -15.43 -5.07 5.75
C PRO A 123 -16.12 -3.71 5.60
N ASP A 124 -16.41 -3.06 6.72
CA ASP A 124 -17.01 -1.72 6.80
C ASP A 124 -15.98 -0.57 6.78
N GLY A 125 -14.69 -0.90 6.77
CA GLY A 125 -13.58 0.03 6.80
C GLY A 125 -13.44 0.81 8.11
N SER A 126 -14.15 0.47 9.19
CA SER A 126 -14.06 1.18 10.48
C SER A 126 -12.88 0.76 11.34
N ARG A 127 -12.23 -0.36 11.01
CA ARG A 127 -11.07 -0.90 11.71
C ARG A 127 -9.97 -1.30 10.75
N LEU A 128 -8.75 -1.28 11.25
CA LEU A 128 -7.57 -1.83 10.57
C LEU A 128 -6.98 -2.91 11.46
N ALA A 129 -6.77 -4.11 10.91
CA ALA A 129 -5.92 -5.11 11.55
C ALA A 129 -4.52 -5.02 10.95
N PHE A 130 -3.51 -5.03 11.80
CA PHE A 130 -2.09 -4.96 11.46
C PHE A 130 -1.30 -5.85 12.43
N ASP A 131 0.02 -5.77 12.46
CA ASP A 131 0.90 -6.67 13.22
C ASP A 131 0.73 -6.57 14.74
N GLU A 132 0.56 -5.37 15.30
CA GLU A 132 0.41 -5.19 16.75
C GLU A 132 -1.01 -5.46 17.26
N GLY A 133 -2.03 -5.33 16.40
CA GLY A 133 -3.42 -5.48 16.82
C GLY A 133 -4.46 -4.96 15.85
N VAL A 134 -5.60 -4.55 16.41
CA VAL A 134 -6.72 -3.95 15.68
C VAL A 134 -6.91 -2.51 16.11
N ALA A 135 -6.72 -1.58 15.18
CA ALA A 135 -6.99 -0.15 15.37
C ALA A 135 -8.46 0.17 15.06
N ASP A 136 -9.10 0.92 15.95
CA ASP A 136 -10.39 1.58 15.71
C ASP A 136 -10.13 2.93 15.02
N LEU A 137 -10.57 3.06 13.77
CA LEU A 137 -10.25 4.21 12.92
C LEU A 137 -11.03 5.46 13.28
N ALA A 138 -12.05 5.36 14.14
CA ALA A 138 -12.81 6.50 14.66
C ALA A 138 -12.21 7.11 15.91
N THR A 139 -11.36 6.35 16.63
CA THR A 139 -10.78 6.77 17.91
C THR A 139 -9.25 6.74 17.94
N GLY A 140 -8.61 6.08 16.97
CA GLY A 140 -7.17 5.83 16.96
C GLY A 140 -6.70 4.79 17.98
N ARG A 141 -7.62 4.16 18.72
CA ARG A 141 -7.27 3.20 19.78
C ARG A 141 -6.92 1.84 19.20
N VAL A 142 -5.83 1.25 19.68
CA VAL A 142 -5.39 -0.10 19.30
C VAL A 142 -5.77 -1.11 20.37
N THR A 143 -6.38 -2.21 19.94
CA THR A 143 -6.59 -3.41 20.74
C THR A 143 -5.54 -4.44 20.34
N GLY A 144 -4.50 -4.61 21.17
CA GLY A 144 -3.41 -5.55 20.90
C GLY A 144 -3.83 -7.01 20.98
N TYR A 145 -3.19 -7.87 20.19
CA TYR A 145 -3.43 -9.32 20.21
C TYR A 145 -2.99 -9.96 21.54
N ARG A 146 -3.70 -11.01 21.95
CA ARG A 146 -3.50 -11.72 23.23
C ARG A 146 -3.46 -13.23 23.02
N GLY A 147 -2.61 -13.90 23.79
CA GLY A 147 -2.47 -15.36 23.71
C GLY A 147 -1.63 -15.86 22.52
N LEU A 148 -0.81 -14.97 21.94
CA LEU A 148 0.12 -15.36 20.88
C LEU A 148 1.18 -16.37 21.42
N PRO A 149 1.68 -17.28 20.56
CA PRO A 149 2.56 -18.38 20.97
C PRO A 149 4.04 -17.97 21.14
N GLY A 150 4.30 -16.86 21.82
CA GLY A 150 5.63 -16.29 22.02
C GLY A 150 5.58 -14.87 22.58
N GLN A 151 6.76 -14.25 22.76
CA GLN A 151 6.85 -12.82 22.99
C GLN A 151 6.70 -12.08 21.66
N LEU A 152 6.02 -10.93 21.66
CA LEU A 152 5.75 -10.16 20.44
C LEU A 152 7.04 -9.79 19.69
N ASP A 153 8.09 -9.42 20.41
CA ASP A 153 9.38 -8.99 19.85
C ASP A 153 10.11 -10.08 19.04
N ASP A 154 9.71 -11.35 19.16
CA ASP A 154 10.26 -12.49 18.42
C ASP A 154 9.34 -12.97 17.28
N LEU A 155 8.18 -12.34 17.11
CA LEU A 155 7.12 -12.81 16.22
C LEU A 155 6.87 -11.82 15.08
N ARG A 156 6.66 -12.37 13.89
CA ARG A 156 6.05 -11.67 12.77
C ARG A 156 4.57 -12.03 12.75
N VAL A 157 3.71 -11.02 12.90
CA VAL A 157 2.25 -11.16 12.85
C VAL A 157 1.73 -10.45 11.62
N GLU A 158 0.94 -11.14 10.80
CA GLU A 158 0.45 -10.60 9.54
C GLU A 158 -1.05 -10.81 9.43
N ALA A 159 -1.80 -9.71 9.41
CA ALA A 159 -3.25 -9.76 9.27
C ALA A 159 -3.63 -10.06 7.81
N GLN A 160 -4.37 -11.15 7.59
CA GLN A 160 -4.63 -11.68 6.25
C GLN A 160 -6.02 -11.37 5.70
N ALA A 161 -7.04 -11.51 6.54
CA ALA A 161 -8.42 -11.37 6.12
C ALA A 161 -9.35 -11.14 7.32
N TRP A 162 -10.42 -10.39 7.09
CA TRP A 162 -11.52 -10.25 8.04
C TRP A 162 -12.63 -11.23 7.74
N SER A 163 -13.30 -11.70 8.79
CA SER A 163 -14.64 -12.27 8.67
C SER A 163 -15.62 -11.21 8.14
N PRO A 164 -16.64 -11.59 7.35
CA PRO A 164 -17.57 -10.64 6.75
C PRO A 164 -18.38 -9.81 7.75
N ASP A 165 -18.54 -10.30 8.99
CA ASP A 165 -19.23 -9.56 10.05
C ASP A 165 -18.31 -8.61 10.83
N GLY A 166 -17.02 -8.54 10.48
CA GLY A 166 -16.02 -7.67 11.10
C GLY A 166 -15.66 -8.04 12.54
N ARG A 167 -16.01 -9.24 13.02
CA ARG A 167 -15.73 -9.64 14.41
C ARG A 167 -14.40 -10.34 14.60
N THR A 168 -13.92 -11.02 13.58
CA THR A 168 -12.71 -11.82 13.64
C THR A 168 -11.75 -11.56 12.50
N VAL A 169 -10.47 -11.74 12.77
CA VAL A 169 -9.36 -11.55 11.84
C VAL A 169 -8.54 -12.84 11.77
N ALA A 170 -8.20 -13.28 10.56
CA ALA A 170 -7.23 -14.34 10.37
C ALA A 170 -5.80 -13.77 10.39
N LEU A 171 -4.92 -14.38 11.18
CA LEU A 171 -3.54 -13.97 11.37
C LEU A 171 -2.60 -15.09 10.95
N LEU A 172 -1.49 -14.73 10.30
CA LEU A 172 -0.32 -15.58 10.20
C LEU A 172 0.69 -15.13 11.24
N VAL A 173 1.23 -16.10 11.99
CA VAL A 173 2.21 -15.85 13.06
C VAL A 173 3.39 -16.77 12.86
N SER A 174 4.56 -16.21 12.59
CA SER A 174 5.84 -16.92 12.46
C SER A 174 6.89 -16.28 13.36
N ARG A 175 8.04 -16.94 13.54
CA ARG A 175 9.17 -16.31 14.24
C ARG A 175 9.95 -15.39 13.30
N LEU A 176 10.58 -14.37 13.85
CA LEU A 176 11.44 -13.41 13.12
C LEU A 176 12.82 -13.99 12.74
N LEU A 177 12.98 -15.31 12.66
CA LEU A 177 14.29 -15.93 12.40
C LEU A 177 14.81 -15.62 10.98
N ASP A 178 16.14 -15.70 10.82
CA ASP A 178 16.85 -15.52 9.55
C ASP A 178 16.11 -16.23 8.41
N HIS A 179 15.72 -15.43 7.40
CA HIS A 179 14.98 -15.89 6.24
C HIS A 179 15.63 -17.14 5.64
N GLY A 180 14.84 -18.23 5.51
CA GLY A 180 15.24 -19.38 4.70
C GLY A 180 15.35 -20.72 5.43
N ASP A 181 14.91 -20.86 6.68
CA ASP A 181 14.68 -22.19 7.25
C ASP A 181 13.36 -22.78 6.70
N PRO A 182 13.42 -23.79 5.80
CA PRO A 182 12.22 -24.42 5.26
C PRO A 182 11.46 -25.25 6.30
N ASP A 183 12.09 -25.57 7.44
CA ASP A 183 11.49 -26.32 8.55
C ASP A 183 10.79 -25.39 9.57
N ASP A 184 10.83 -24.07 9.36
CA ASP A 184 10.04 -23.15 10.19
C ASP A 184 8.53 -23.38 9.97
N ILE A 185 7.77 -23.02 11.00
CA ILE A 185 6.31 -23.20 11.01
C ILE A 185 5.63 -21.83 11.12
N THR A 186 4.65 -21.61 10.24
CA THR A 186 3.72 -20.51 10.39
C THR A 186 2.45 -21.01 11.03
N ARG A 187 1.96 -20.33 12.05
CA ARG A 187 0.68 -20.64 12.69
C ARG A 187 -0.40 -19.75 12.10
N LEU A 188 -1.51 -20.36 11.70
CA LEU A 188 -2.74 -19.67 11.32
C LEU A 188 -3.63 -19.56 12.55
N LEU A 189 -3.93 -18.33 12.97
CA LEU A 189 -4.79 -18.02 14.11
C LEU A 189 -6.02 -17.25 13.65
N ILE A 190 -7.06 -17.26 14.49
CA ILE A 190 -8.15 -16.30 14.45
C ILE A 190 -8.10 -15.44 15.71
N ALA A 191 -8.18 -14.13 15.54
CA ALA A 191 -8.27 -13.14 16.60
C ALA A 191 -9.68 -12.55 16.67
N ASP A 192 -10.22 -12.40 17.89
CA ASP A 192 -11.38 -11.57 18.15
C ASP A 192 -10.98 -10.09 18.11
N ALA A 193 -11.62 -9.32 17.23
CA ALA A 193 -11.24 -7.95 16.94
C ALA A 193 -11.56 -6.95 18.08
N THR A 194 -12.34 -7.37 19.08
CA THR A 194 -12.75 -6.49 20.19
C THR A 194 -11.90 -6.73 21.44
N THR A 195 -11.48 -7.98 21.66
CA THR A 195 -10.74 -8.40 22.85
C THR A 195 -9.26 -8.67 22.57
N GLY A 196 -8.90 -8.86 21.30
CA GLY A 196 -7.59 -9.33 20.85
C GLY A 196 -7.33 -10.80 21.14
N ALA A 197 -8.28 -11.54 21.72
CA ALA A 197 -8.08 -12.94 22.08
C ALA A 197 -7.86 -13.79 20.83
N THR A 198 -6.79 -14.58 20.82
CA THR A 198 -6.43 -15.42 19.67
C THR A 198 -6.65 -16.91 19.93
N SER A 199 -6.92 -17.64 18.86
CA SER A 199 -7.03 -19.10 18.88
C SER A 199 -6.38 -19.70 17.63
N GLU A 200 -5.57 -20.75 17.82
CA GLU A 200 -4.90 -21.41 16.71
C GLU A 200 -5.87 -22.30 15.92
N ILE A 201 -5.78 -22.18 14.59
CA ILE A 201 -6.56 -22.95 13.63
C ILE A 201 -5.69 -24.04 13.03
N ALA A 202 -4.50 -23.71 12.53
CA ALA A 202 -3.65 -24.66 11.85
C ALA A 202 -2.18 -24.28 11.98
N THR A 203 -1.31 -25.27 11.80
CA THR A 203 0.12 -25.07 11.57
C THR A 203 0.39 -25.31 10.09
N LEU A 204 1.02 -24.35 9.43
CA LEU A 204 1.35 -24.33 8.01
C LEU A 204 2.87 -24.43 7.85
N SER A 205 3.32 -25.04 6.75
CA SER A 205 4.71 -24.90 6.32
C SER A 205 4.97 -23.47 5.86
N THR A 206 6.16 -22.93 6.05
CA THR A 206 6.54 -21.58 5.59
C THR A 206 6.23 -21.35 4.10
N VAL A 207 6.47 -22.34 3.23
CA VAL A 207 6.16 -22.25 1.78
C VAL A 207 4.66 -22.07 1.49
N ALA A 208 3.78 -22.54 2.38
CA ALA A 208 2.33 -22.39 2.24
C ALA A 208 1.83 -21.04 2.76
N SER A 209 2.61 -20.37 3.60
CA SER A 209 2.33 -19.06 4.17
C SER A 209 2.90 -17.95 3.29
N LEU A 210 2.03 -17.27 2.54
CA LEU A 210 2.35 -16.07 1.79
C LEU A 210 1.32 -14.99 2.06
N SER A 211 1.77 -13.90 2.64
CA SER A 211 0.96 -12.74 2.98
C SER A 211 0.14 -12.22 1.81
N GLY A 212 -1.17 -12.14 1.97
CA GLY A 212 -2.12 -11.72 0.94
C GLY A 212 -2.64 -12.83 0.01
N TRP A 213 -2.10 -14.06 0.06
CA TRP A 213 -2.54 -15.21 -0.77
C TRP A 213 -2.78 -16.50 0.03
N THR A 214 -2.89 -16.39 1.36
CA THR A 214 -2.98 -17.59 2.21
C THR A 214 -4.40 -17.90 2.65
N VAL A 215 -5.22 -16.91 2.99
CA VAL A 215 -6.48 -17.14 3.73
C VAL A 215 -7.64 -16.32 3.16
N ALA A 216 -8.84 -16.90 3.15
CA ALA A 216 -10.09 -16.20 2.83
C ALA A 216 -11.29 -16.76 3.62
N PHE A 217 -12.11 -15.87 4.18
CA PHE A 217 -13.39 -16.23 4.79
C PHE A 217 -14.48 -16.42 3.73
N SER A 218 -15.35 -17.40 3.93
CA SER A 218 -16.55 -17.53 3.10
C SER A 218 -17.50 -16.34 3.31
N PRO A 219 -18.36 -15.98 2.34
CA PRO A 219 -19.21 -14.79 2.43
C PRO A 219 -20.21 -14.83 3.59
N ASP A 220 -20.57 -16.03 4.05
CA ASP A 220 -21.44 -16.27 5.22
C ASP A 220 -20.66 -16.31 6.55
N GLY A 221 -19.32 -16.20 6.50
CA GLY A 221 -18.44 -16.24 7.67
C GLY A 221 -18.32 -17.61 8.34
N THR A 222 -18.92 -18.67 7.80
CA THR A 222 -18.98 -19.99 8.47
C THR A 222 -17.76 -20.86 8.18
N ARG A 223 -17.01 -20.56 7.12
CA ARG A 223 -15.87 -21.33 6.64
C ARG A 223 -14.65 -20.45 6.40
N LEU A 224 -13.48 -21.05 6.57
CA LEU A 224 -12.18 -20.46 6.27
C LEU A 224 -11.46 -21.34 5.26
N ALA A 225 -11.11 -20.79 4.10
CA ALA A 225 -10.21 -21.44 3.16
C ALA A 225 -8.79 -20.96 3.43
N TYR A 226 -7.82 -21.88 3.47
CA TYR A 226 -6.42 -21.52 3.60
C TYR A 226 -5.50 -22.43 2.80
N GLN A 227 -4.37 -21.87 2.34
CA GLN A 227 -3.35 -22.62 1.63
C GLN A 227 -2.65 -23.60 2.57
N ASN A 228 -2.57 -24.86 2.13
CA ASN A 228 -1.85 -25.92 2.84
C ASN A 228 -1.07 -26.75 1.82
N ARG A 229 0.20 -26.43 1.65
CA ARG A 229 1.10 -27.02 0.65
C ARG A 229 0.52 -26.91 -0.78
N ASP A 230 0.22 -28.02 -1.43
CA ASP A 230 -0.34 -28.16 -2.77
C ASP A 230 -1.87 -28.23 -2.79
N ARG A 231 -2.52 -27.98 -1.65
CA ARG A 231 -3.97 -28.07 -1.48
C ARG A 231 -4.53 -26.81 -0.82
N ILE A 232 -5.84 -26.67 -0.90
CA ILE A 232 -6.59 -25.68 -0.11
C ILE A 232 -7.40 -26.43 0.92
N SER A 233 -7.14 -26.16 2.20
CA SER A 233 -7.91 -26.68 3.30
C SER A 233 -9.08 -25.73 3.58
N ILE A 234 -10.29 -26.29 3.70
CA ILE A 234 -11.51 -25.56 4.03
C ILE A 234 -11.99 -26.03 5.39
N ARG A 235 -11.95 -25.14 6.37
CA ARG A 235 -12.39 -25.42 7.74
C ARG A 235 -13.72 -24.77 8.02
N THR A 236 -14.68 -25.57 8.49
CA THR A 236 -15.90 -25.06 9.13
C THR A 236 -15.54 -24.56 10.53
N LEU A 237 -15.78 -23.27 10.78
CA LEU A 237 -15.40 -22.63 12.05
C LEU A 237 -16.21 -23.22 13.22
N ALA A 238 -17.50 -23.48 12.98
CA ALA A 238 -18.32 -24.24 13.91
C ALA A 238 -17.86 -25.72 13.92
N GLY A 239 -17.33 -26.18 15.05
CA GLY A 239 -16.95 -27.58 15.24
C GLY A 239 -15.60 -27.99 14.65
N GLY A 240 -14.96 -27.17 13.80
CA GLY A 240 -13.58 -27.36 13.36
C GLY A 240 -13.35 -28.43 12.30
N ALA A 241 -14.40 -28.96 11.67
CA ALA A 241 -14.27 -29.92 10.58
C ALA A 241 -13.48 -29.31 9.41
N THR A 242 -12.53 -30.05 8.85
CA THR A 242 -11.67 -29.59 7.75
C THR A 242 -11.73 -30.57 6.58
N VAL A 243 -11.82 -30.05 5.37
CA VAL A 243 -11.77 -30.80 4.11
C VAL A 243 -10.70 -30.20 3.22
N ASP A 244 -9.87 -31.05 2.61
CA ASP A 244 -8.87 -30.60 1.64
C ASP A 244 -9.40 -30.71 0.21
N VAL A 245 -9.15 -29.67 -0.56
CA VAL A 245 -9.52 -29.56 -1.96
C VAL A 245 -8.25 -29.47 -2.81
N PRO A 246 -8.11 -30.27 -3.88
CA PRO A 246 -6.98 -30.15 -4.78
C PRO A 246 -7.03 -28.80 -5.51
N ALA A 247 -5.87 -28.14 -5.67
CA ALA A 247 -5.78 -26.87 -6.39
C ALA A 247 -4.50 -26.83 -7.23
N THR A 248 -4.59 -26.30 -8.44
CA THR A 248 -3.43 -26.08 -9.33
C THR A 248 -2.75 -24.73 -9.08
N GLY A 249 -3.12 -24.05 -8.00
CA GLY A 249 -2.67 -22.71 -7.64
C GLY A 249 -2.94 -22.42 -6.17
N ARG A 250 -2.79 -21.16 -5.77
CA ARG A 250 -3.02 -20.70 -4.39
C ARG A 250 -4.36 -20.01 -4.24
N VAL A 251 -4.83 -19.86 -3.01
CA VAL A 251 -5.94 -18.93 -2.71
C VAL A 251 -5.64 -17.56 -3.32
N ALA A 252 -6.57 -17.00 -4.11
CA ALA A 252 -6.30 -15.78 -4.88
C ALA A 252 -6.19 -14.48 -4.05
N GLY A 253 -6.53 -14.53 -2.76
CA GLY A 253 -6.53 -13.39 -1.83
C GLY A 253 -7.77 -13.39 -0.94
N LYS A 254 -7.96 -12.33 -0.13
CA LYS A 254 -9.10 -12.26 0.83
C LYS A 254 -10.46 -12.40 0.15
N GLY A 255 -10.58 -11.97 -1.11
CA GLY A 255 -11.80 -12.06 -1.91
C GLY A 255 -11.97 -13.36 -2.68
N ALA A 256 -11.20 -14.41 -2.37
CA ALA A 256 -11.16 -15.63 -3.19
C ALA A 256 -12.48 -16.40 -3.24
N TRP A 257 -13.33 -16.37 -2.20
CA TRP A 257 -14.60 -17.08 -2.26
C TRP A 257 -15.52 -16.49 -3.32
N THR A 258 -16.21 -17.35 -4.08
CA THR A 258 -17.35 -16.91 -4.88
C THR A 258 -18.45 -16.36 -3.98
N ARG A 259 -19.21 -15.37 -4.46
CA ARG A 259 -20.27 -14.72 -3.67
C ARG A 259 -21.31 -15.69 -3.10
N ASP A 260 -21.59 -16.78 -3.80
CA ASP A 260 -22.53 -17.80 -3.36
C ASP A 260 -21.91 -18.80 -2.36
N GLY A 261 -20.61 -18.67 -2.06
CA GLY A 261 -19.86 -19.52 -1.15
C GLY A 261 -19.67 -20.96 -1.65
N ARG A 262 -19.90 -21.25 -2.93
CA ARG A 262 -19.77 -22.61 -3.49
C ARG A 262 -18.42 -22.89 -4.13
N GLY A 263 -17.66 -21.85 -4.45
CA GLY A 263 -16.38 -21.96 -5.11
C GLY A 263 -15.32 -21.03 -4.51
N LEU A 264 -14.09 -21.24 -4.99
CA LEU A 264 -12.91 -20.46 -4.69
C LEU A 264 -12.26 -20.01 -5.98
N LEU A 265 -11.70 -18.81 -5.99
CA LEU A 265 -10.77 -18.33 -6.99
C LEU A 265 -9.37 -18.73 -6.54
N VAL A 266 -8.66 -19.44 -7.41
CA VAL A 266 -7.24 -19.74 -7.22
C VAL A 266 -6.39 -18.99 -8.23
N VAL A 267 -5.18 -18.59 -7.84
CA VAL A 267 -4.23 -17.89 -8.70
C VAL A 267 -2.98 -18.75 -8.91
N SER A 268 -2.48 -18.75 -10.15
CA SER A 268 -1.27 -19.46 -10.56
C SER A 268 -0.47 -18.61 -11.53
N GLY A 269 0.86 -18.71 -11.48
CA GLY A 269 1.77 -18.01 -12.37
C GLY A 269 2.54 -19.00 -13.23
N VAL A 270 2.82 -18.64 -14.48
CA VAL A 270 3.72 -19.39 -15.37
C VAL A 270 4.67 -18.43 -16.07
N LYS A 271 5.95 -18.82 -16.19
CA LYS A 271 6.89 -18.05 -17.02
C LYS A 271 6.49 -18.16 -18.50
N CYS A 272 6.60 -17.07 -19.23
CA CYS A 272 6.20 -16.98 -20.64
C CYS A 272 7.03 -15.94 -21.40
N ASP A 273 7.03 -16.04 -22.74
CA ASP A 273 7.56 -15.01 -23.63
C ASP A 273 6.55 -13.87 -23.83
N CYS A 274 6.04 -13.34 -22.71
CA CYS A 274 5.05 -12.27 -22.69
C CYS A 274 5.72 -10.89 -22.82
N PRO A 275 5.09 -9.91 -23.49
CA PRO A 275 5.59 -8.53 -23.52
C PRO A 275 5.64 -7.90 -22.12
N GLY A 276 6.67 -7.11 -21.84
CA GLY A 276 6.83 -6.41 -20.56
C GLY A 276 7.52 -7.28 -19.51
N TRP A 277 6.78 -8.19 -18.89
CA TRP A 277 7.27 -9.10 -17.85
C TRP A 277 7.08 -10.56 -18.25
N PRO A 278 8.06 -11.46 -18.03
CA PRO A 278 8.02 -12.83 -18.53
C PRO A 278 7.18 -13.76 -17.65
N VAL A 279 6.03 -13.28 -17.15
CA VAL A 279 5.10 -14.05 -16.32
C VAL A 279 3.66 -13.80 -16.77
N ARG A 280 2.88 -14.88 -16.82
CA ARG A 280 1.43 -14.86 -16.98
C ARG A 280 0.79 -15.37 -15.70
N TRP A 281 -0.08 -14.54 -15.12
CA TRP A 281 -0.91 -14.90 -13.98
C TRP A 281 -2.30 -15.31 -14.45
N THR A 282 -2.84 -16.39 -13.88
CA THR A 282 -4.17 -16.90 -14.21
C THR A 282 -4.98 -17.14 -12.94
N VAL A 283 -6.15 -16.50 -12.87
CA VAL A 283 -7.16 -16.77 -11.84
C VAL A 283 -8.18 -17.77 -12.37
N THR A 284 -8.37 -18.88 -11.66
CA THR A 284 -9.28 -19.96 -12.06
C THR A 284 -10.31 -20.21 -10.96
N PRO A 285 -11.62 -20.16 -11.26
CA PRO A 285 -12.66 -20.56 -10.34
C PRO A 285 -12.72 -22.09 -10.22
N ILE A 286 -12.68 -22.58 -8.98
CA ILE A 286 -12.81 -23.99 -8.63
C ILE A 286 -13.96 -24.21 -7.65
N SER A 287 -14.51 -25.42 -7.62
CA SER A 287 -15.50 -25.86 -6.64
C SER A 287 -14.85 -26.04 -5.28
N ALA A 288 -15.49 -25.49 -4.24
CA ALA A 288 -15.04 -25.65 -2.86
C ALA A 288 -15.33 -27.07 -2.30
N ALA A 289 -16.03 -27.93 -3.06
CA ALA A 289 -16.32 -29.29 -2.63
C ALA A 289 -15.27 -30.30 -3.10
N ASP A 290 -14.73 -30.12 -4.31
CA ASP A 290 -13.92 -31.13 -4.99
C ASP A 290 -12.79 -30.55 -5.86
N GLY A 291 -12.69 -29.22 -6.01
CA GLY A 291 -11.61 -28.57 -6.74
C GLY A 291 -11.80 -28.57 -8.26
N ALA A 292 -12.95 -29.06 -8.75
CA ALA A 292 -13.26 -29.01 -10.17
C ALA A 292 -13.36 -27.56 -10.66
N VAL A 293 -12.84 -27.27 -11.85
CA VAL A 293 -12.98 -25.93 -12.47
C VAL A 293 -14.46 -25.65 -12.75
N THR A 294 -14.98 -24.53 -12.29
CA THR A 294 -16.43 -24.20 -12.33
C THR A 294 -16.79 -23.08 -13.30
N GLY A 295 -15.81 -22.44 -13.93
CA GLY A 295 -16.04 -21.27 -14.79
C GLY A 295 -14.82 -20.85 -15.59
N PRO A 296 -14.89 -19.69 -16.29
CA PRO A 296 -13.79 -19.21 -17.10
C PRO A 296 -12.61 -18.76 -16.22
N SER A 297 -11.40 -19.02 -16.70
CA SER A 297 -10.17 -18.48 -16.12
C SER A 297 -9.85 -17.09 -16.68
N TYR A 298 -9.19 -16.27 -15.88
CA TYR A 298 -8.81 -14.90 -16.22
C TYR A 298 -7.28 -14.79 -16.25
N GLY A 299 -6.72 -14.62 -17.44
CA GLY A 299 -5.28 -14.47 -17.65
C GLY A 299 -4.84 -13.00 -17.67
N ARG A 300 -3.62 -12.75 -17.19
CA ARG A 300 -2.91 -11.47 -17.23
C ARG A 300 -1.43 -11.67 -17.52
N ASP A 301 -0.95 -10.94 -18.50
CA ASP A 301 0.40 -11.03 -19.01
C ASP A 301 1.18 -9.80 -18.60
N GLY A 302 2.49 -9.94 -18.38
CA GLY A 302 3.36 -8.78 -18.22
C GLY A 302 3.22 -8.06 -16.87
N ILE A 303 2.64 -8.72 -15.86
CA ILE A 303 2.49 -8.18 -14.51
C ILE A 303 3.33 -8.98 -13.50
N TYR A 304 3.72 -8.33 -12.42
CA TYR A 304 4.52 -8.90 -11.34
C TYR A 304 3.75 -9.95 -10.55
N ALA A 305 2.56 -9.60 -10.09
CA ALA A 305 1.67 -10.46 -9.31
C ALA A 305 0.20 -10.05 -9.51
N LEU A 306 -0.71 -10.89 -9.02
CA LEU A 306 -2.16 -10.65 -9.08
C LEU A 306 -2.84 -11.15 -7.80
N ARG A 307 -3.71 -10.33 -7.21
CA ARG A 307 -4.45 -10.67 -5.97
C ARG A 307 -5.91 -10.24 -6.03
N VAL A 308 -6.85 -11.11 -5.66
CA VAL A 308 -8.28 -10.82 -5.62
C VAL A 308 -8.68 -10.26 -4.24
N LEU A 309 -9.26 -9.06 -4.21
CA LEU A 309 -9.71 -8.39 -2.98
C LEU A 309 -11.18 -8.58 -2.67
N GLY A 310 -12.01 -8.86 -3.68
CA GLY A 310 -13.44 -8.99 -3.50
C GLY A 310 -14.17 -9.03 -4.84
N TRP A 311 -15.40 -8.54 -4.83
CA TRP A 311 -16.28 -8.64 -5.99
C TRP A 311 -17.05 -7.34 -6.22
N TRP A 312 -17.25 -6.99 -7.49
CA TRP A 312 -18.07 -5.85 -7.93
C TRP A 312 -19.54 -6.26 -8.07
N PRO A 313 -20.55 -5.37 -7.91
CA PRO A 313 -21.98 -5.77 -7.97
C PRO A 313 -22.39 -6.49 -9.25
N SER A 314 -21.66 -6.28 -10.35
CA SER A 314 -21.84 -6.98 -11.63
C SER A 314 -21.62 -8.50 -11.55
N GLY A 315 -21.01 -8.99 -10.46
CA GLY A 315 -20.58 -10.39 -10.34
C GLY A 315 -19.12 -10.61 -10.76
N GLU A 316 -18.40 -9.55 -11.12
CA GLU A 316 -17.01 -9.61 -11.56
C GLU A 316 -16.05 -9.61 -10.35
N PRO A 317 -14.99 -10.46 -10.35
CA PRO A 317 -13.93 -10.37 -9.34
C PRO A 317 -13.18 -9.04 -9.48
N VAL A 318 -12.82 -8.45 -8.34
CA VAL A 318 -11.97 -7.25 -8.28
C VAL A 318 -10.61 -7.66 -7.78
N ALA A 319 -9.57 -7.30 -8.53
CA ALA A 319 -8.19 -7.69 -8.26
C ALA A 319 -7.25 -6.49 -8.24
N VAL A 320 -6.12 -6.65 -7.55
CA VAL A 320 -4.95 -5.79 -7.63
C VAL A 320 -3.95 -6.45 -8.57
N GLU A 321 -3.58 -5.70 -9.61
CA GLU A 321 -2.45 -6.01 -10.49
C GLU A 321 -1.22 -5.24 -10.03
N TYR A 322 -0.09 -5.94 -9.92
CA TYR A 322 1.18 -5.35 -9.53
C TYR A 322 2.09 -5.22 -10.75
N THR A 323 2.65 -4.03 -10.95
CA THR A 323 3.60 -3.71 -12.01
C THR A 323 5.01 -3.89 -11.45
N PRO A 324 5.92 -4.60 -12.13
CA PRO A 324 7.26 -4.82 -11.62
C PRO A 324 8.13 -3.58 -11.77
N THR A 325 9.07 -3.36 -10.84
CA THR A 325 10.16 -2.41 -11.08
C THR A 325 11.10 -2.92 -12.18
N GLY A 326 11.86 -2.02 -12.82
CA GLY A 326 12.83 -2.40 -13.86
C GLY A 326 13.97 -3.33 -13.40
N HIS A 327 14.11 -3.54 -12.09
CA HIS A 327 15.13 -4.41 -11.48
C HIS A 327 14.55 -5.64 -10.78
N ALA A 328 13.22 -5.79 -10.73
CA ALA A 328 12.61 -6.95 -10.09
C ALA A 328 13.05 -8.26 -10.78
N GLU A 329 13.00 -9.37 -10.07
CA GLU A 329 13.17 -10.69 -10.67
C GLU A 329 11.80 -11.28 -11.02
N SER A 330 11.73 -12.10 -12.08
CA SER A 330 10.50 -12.81 -12.40
C SER A 330 10.24 -13.90 -11.35
N THR A 331 9.20 -13.72 -10.54
CA THR A 331 8.91 -14.58 -9.38
C THR A 331 7.64 -15.40 -9.60
N LEU A 332 7.60 -16.57 -8.95
CA LEU A 332 6.47 -17.50 -8.92
C LEU A 332 6.27 -17.98 -7.48
N PHE A 333 5.21 -18.76 -7.22
CA PHE A 333 4.99 -19.34 -5.89
C PHE A 333 5.89 -20.54 -5.55
N THR A 334 6.85 -20.88 -6.42
CA THR A 334 7.53 -22.17 -6.40
C THR A 334 8.64 -22.33 -5.37
N SER A 335 9.19 -21.23 -4.84
CA SER A 335 10.27 -21.26 -3.86
C SER A 335 10.11 -20.19 -2.78
N LEU A 336 10.74 -20.38 -1.62
CA LEU A 336 10.71 -19.40 -0.52
C LEU A 336 11.29 -18.04 -0.94
N ASN A 337 12.38 -18.05 -1.72
CA ASN A 337 13.01 -16.82 -2.18
C ASN A 337 12.06 -16.03 -3.10
N GLU A 338 11.48 -16.69 -4.11
CA GLU A 338 10.52 -16.02 -4.99
C GLU A 338 9.26 -15.55 -4.25
N GLN A 339 8.84 -16.27 -3.21
CA GLN A 339 7.73 -15.88 -2.35
C GLN A 339 8.03 -14.63 -1.52
N TYR A 340 9.24 -14.54 -0.94
CA TYR A 340 9.68 -13.34 -0.24
C TYR A 340 9.62 -12.11 -1.15
N GLU A 341 10.18 -12.23 -2.36
CA GLU A 341 10.14 -11.18 -3.37
C GLU A 341 8.71 -10.78 -3.77
N LEU A 342 7.77 -11.73 -3.89
CA LEU A 342 6.36 -11.43 -4.22
C LEU A 342 5.64 -10.59 -3.16
N THR A 343 6.07 -10.70 -1.90
CA THR A 343 5.56 -9.88 -0.79
C THR A 343 6.41 -8.65 -0.50
N SER A 344 7.61 -8.57 -1.10
CA SER A 344 8.46 -7.39 -1.01
C SER A 344 7.89 -6.30 -1.89
N GLN A 345 7.73 -5.13 -1.30
CA GLN A 345 7.32 -3.93 -2.02
C GLN A 345 8.42 -3.41 -2.95
N ASP A 346 9.69 -3.78 -2.74
CA ASP A 346 10.83 -3.31 -3.54
C ASP A 346 10.78 -3.78 -5.01
N GLY A 347 10.11 -4.91 -5.25
CA GLY A 347 9.89 -5.45 -6.59
C GLY A 347 8.68 -4.83 -7.31
N ILE A 348 7.89 -4.00 -6.63
CA ILE A 348 6.63 -3.46 -7.12
C ILE A 348 6.82 -1.98 -7.45
N GLU A 349 6.59 -1.62 -8.71
CA GLU A 349 6.51 -0.23 -9.15
C GLU A 349 5.14 0.35 -8.80
N ALA A 350 4.06 -0.36 -9.17
CA ALA A 350 2.70 0.16 -9.02
C ALA A 350 1.65 -0.95 -8.81
N ALA A 351 0.66 -0.68 -7.97
CA ALA A 351 -0.51 -1.49 -7.71
C ALA A 351 -1.75 -0.80 -8.31
N ARG A 352 -2.55 -1.56 -9.05
CA ARG A 352 -3.75 -1.06 -9.73
C ARG A 352 -4.95 -1.93 -9.40
N LEU A 353 -6.05 -1.30 -8.98
CA LEU A 353 -7.29 -2.03 -8.77
C LEU A 353 -8.04 -2.13 -10.09
N ILE A 354 -8.42 -3.36 -10.45
CA ILE A 354 -9.09 -3.66 -11.71
C ILE A 354 -10.30 -4.57 -11.50
N ALA A 355 -11.25 -4.47 -12.43
CA ALA A 355 -12.26 -5.48 -12.63
C ALA A 355 -11.66 -6.59 -13.52
N LEU A 356 -11.60 -7.82 -13.00
CA LEU A 356 -10.73 -8.88 -13.53
C LEU A 356 -11.17 -9.46 -14.89
N ALA A 357 -12.46 -9.46 -15.21
CA ALA A 357 -12.92 -9.97 -16.50
C ALA A 357 -12.72 -8.95 -17.62
N SER A 358 -13.03 -7.69 -17.35
CA SER A 358 -13.00 -6.58 -18.30
C SER A 358 -11.63 -5.92 -18.42
N GLY A 359 -10.78 -6.04 -17.40
CA GLY A 359 -9.53 -5.28 -17.28
C GLY A 359 -9.78 -3.79 -17.02
N GLN A 360 -11.02 -3.39 -16.71
CA GLN A 360 -11.34 -2.00 -16.41
C GLN A 360 -10.61 -1.59 -15.14
N ARG A 361 -9.83 -0.51 -15.22
CA ARG A 361 -9.21 0.11 -14.06
C ARG A 361 -10.29 0.79 -13.21
N LEU A 362 -10.35 0.43 -11.93
CA LEU A 362 -11.31 0.95 -10.95
C LEU A 362 -10.69 2.01 -10.04
N LEU A 363 -9.40 1.85 -9.72
CA LEU A 363 -8.60 2.80 -8.95
C LEU A 363 -7.17 2.82 -9.50
N ALA A 364 -6.63 4.02 -9.64
CA ALA A 364 -5.24 4.27 -10.04
C ALA A 364 -4.53 5.13 -9.00
N GLY A 365 -3.23 4.88 -8.80
CA GLY A 365 -2.33 5.85 -8.18
C GLY A 365 -2.07 7.05 -9.11
N ASP A 366 -1.31 8.02 -8.62
CA ASP A 366 -0.80 9.11 -9.45
C ASP A 366 0.45 8.63 -10.20
N GLU A 367 0.27 8.12 -11.42
CA GLU A 367 1.33 7.57 -12.28
C GLU A 367 2.34 8.64 -12.78
N SER A 368 2.30 9.87 -12.25
CA SER A 368 3.04 11.03 -12.79
C SER A 368 3.99 11.75 -11.82
N GLY A 369 4.20 11.23 -10.60
CA GLY A 369 5.06 11.83 -9.56
C GLY A 369 6.45 11.19 -9.34
N MET A 370 7.36 11.90 -8.65
CA MET A 370 8.55 11.36 -7.98
C MET A 370 8.26 10.83 -6.56
N ALA A 371 7.16 11.23 -5.90
CA ALA A 371 6.57 10.41 -4.84
C ALA A 371 6.03 9.18 -5.53
N GLY A 372 6.77 8.08 -5.44
CA GLY A 372 6.52 6.93 -6.30
C GLY A 372 5.13 6.33 -6.11
N ASP A 373 4.81 5.44 -7.03
CA ASP A 373 3.49 4.85 -7.19
C ASP A 373 3.05 4.08 -5.92
N VAL A 374 1.75 3.84 -5.83
CA VAL A 374 1.18 2.99 -4.79
C VAL A 374 1.65 1.56 -5.02
N GLU A 375 2.26 0.90 -4.04
CA GLU A 375 2.85 -0.44 -4.23
C GLU A 375 1.96 -1.55 -3.68
N SER A 376 1.09 -1.25 -2.73
CA SER A 376 0.06 -2.19 -2.29
C SER A 376 -1.25 -1.51 -1.94
N ILE A 377 -2.36 -2.22 -2.16
CA ILE A 377 -3.73 -1.70 -1.99
C ILE A 377 -4.59 -2.74 -1.28
N ASP A 378 -5.37 -2.28 -0.31
CA ASP A 378 -6.52 -2.97 0.23
C ASP A 378 -7.77 -2.09 0.19
N VAL A 379 -8.94 -2.72 0.11
CA VAL A 379 -10.23 -2.03 0.00
C VAL A 379 -11.24 -2.72 0.89
N ALA A 380 -11.99 -1.91 1.65
CA ALA A 380 -13.10 -2.38 2.47
C ALA A 380 -14.14 -3.12 1.61
N ASP A 381 -14.59 -4.29 2.07
CA ASP A 381 -15.48 -5.16 1.29
C ASP A 381 -16.81 -4.48 0.95
N ASP A 382 -17.37 -3.70 1.87
CA ASP A 382 -18.60 -2.94 1.67
C ASP A 382 -18.48 -1.92 0.52
N VAL A 383 -17.28 -1.36 0.31
CA VAL A 383 -17.02 -0.41 -0.77
C VAL A 383 -17.05 -1.12 -2.12
N LEU A 384 -16.39 -2.28 -2.22
CA LEU A 384 -16.43 -3.11 -3.43
C LEU A 384 -17.85 -3.64 -3.70
N ALA A 385 -18.55 -4.10 -2.66
CA ALA A 385 -19.91 -4.61 -2.75
C ALA A 385 -20.95 -3.51 -3.06
N ALA A 386 -20.68 -2.25 -2.73
CA ALA A 386 -21.53 -1.13 -3.13
C ALA A 386 -21.34 -0.76 -4.62
N GLY A 387 -20.14 -0.97 -5.17
CA GLY A 387 -19.79 -0.69 -6.56
C GLY A 387 -19.96 0.78 -6.98
N LYS A 388 -19.86 1.71 -6.01
CA LYS A 388 -19.97 3.15 -6.26
C LYS A 388 -18.59 3.76 -6.34
N THR A 389 -18.33 4.56 -7.36
CA THR A 389 -17.07 5.28 -7.54
C THR A 389 -17.24 6.78 -7.35
N ARG A 390 -16.18 7.47 -6.94
CA ARG A 390 -16.05 8.94 -6.95
C ARG A 390 -14.76 9.35 -7.66
N PRO A 391 -14.60 10.58 -8.17
CA PRO A 391 -13.39 10.97 -8.90
C PRO A 391 -12.08 10.80 -8.10
N GLY A 392 -12.10 11.10 -6.79
CA GLY A 392 -10.91 11.16 -5.94
C GLY A 392 -10.17 12.49 -6.11
N ASP A 393 -9.83 13.13 -5.00
CA ASP A 393 -9.07 14.38 -4.94
C ASP A 393 -7.78 14.16 -4.12
N PRO A 394 -6.70 13.66 -4.75
CA PRO A 394 -5.45 13.42 -4.05
C PRO A 394 -4.83 14.74 -3.53
N PRO A 395 -3.98 14.70 -2.49
CA PRO A 395 -3.36 15.91 -1.95
C PRO A 395 -2.59 16.70 -3.02
N LEU A 396 -2.91 18.00 -3.16
CA LEU A 396 -2.31 18.89 -4.18
C LEU A 396 -0.82 19.20 -3.97
N LEU A 397 -0.29 18.93 -2.77
CA LEU A 397 1.09 19.21 -2.38
C LEU A 397 1.77 17.90 -2.01
N ASP A 398 1.89 17.00 -2.97
CA ASP A 398 2.85 15.90 -2.88
C ASP A 398 4.29 16.46 -2.88
N ILE A 399 5.26 15.57 -2.61
CA ILE A 399 6.66 15.95 -2.54
C ILE A 399 7.17 16.54 -3.87
N ASP A 400 6.53 16.18 -4.98
CA ASP A 400 6.92 16.59 -6.32
C ASP A 400 6.51 18.00 -6.63
N THR A 401 5.24 18.30 -6.37
CA THR A 401 4.71 19.65 -6.49
C THR A 401 5.47 20.56 -5.56
N LEU A 402 5.79 20.11 -4.35
CA LEU A 402 6.57 20.90 -3.41
C LEU A 402 8.02 21.11 -3.90
N ALA A 403 8.69 20.06 -4.39
CA ALA A 403 10.03 20.13 -4.94
C ALA A 403 10.07 21.07 -6.17
N VAL A 404 9.08 20.99 -7.06
CA VAL A 404 8.95 21.87 -8.23
C VAL A 404 8.67 23.30 -7.81
N VAL A 405 7.78 23.54 -6.85
CA VAL A 405 7.49 24.88 -6.32
C VAL A 405 8.74 25.48 -5.67
N LEU A 406 9.47 24.72 -4.85
CA LEU A 406 10.70 25.18 -4.22
C LEU A 406 11.82 25.40 -5.23
N ALA A 407 12.02 24.47 -6.17
CA ALA A 407 12.97 24.63 -7.26
C ALA A 407 12.63 25.88 -8.08
N THR A 408 11.36 26.12 -8.40
CA THR A 408 10.95 27.33 -9.13
C THR A 408 11.17 28.58 -8.29
N ALA A 409 10.76 28.57 -7.02
CA ALA A 409 10.89 29.70 -6.10
C ALA A 409 12.34 30.04 -5.74
N VAL A 410 13.28 29.11 -5.88
CA VAL A 410 14.70 29.31 -5.57
C VAL A 410 15.54 29.47 -6.82
N VAL A 411 15.45 28.53 -7.76
CA VAL A 411 16.29 28.48 -8.98
C VAL A 411 15.95 29.64 -9.90
N VAL A 412 14.67 29.99 -10.10
CA VAL A 412 14.31 31.10 -10.99
C VAL A 412 14.87 32.44 -10.47
N PRO A 413 14.69 32.82 -9.19
CA PRO A 413 15.34 34.03 -8.67
C PRO A 413 16.87 33.97 -8.74
N LEU A 414 17.49 32.81 -8.47
CA LEU A 414 18.94 32.64 -8.60
C LEU A 414 19.42 32.87 -10.03
N LEU A 415 18.74 32.31 -11.03
CA LEU A 415 19.04 32.51 -12.44
C LEU A 415 18.84 33.96 -12.87
N LEU A 416 17.78 34.63 -12.38
CA LEU A 416 17.54 36.05 -12.62
C LEU A 416 18.64 36.92 -12.00
N LEU A 417 19.06 36.63 -10.77
CA LEU A 417 20.17 37.32 -10.10
C LEU A 417 21.49 37.11 -10.83
N LEU A 418 21.74 35.89 -11.32
CA LEU A 418 22.92 35.57 -12.12
C LEU A 418 22.92 36.32 -13.45
N ALA A 419 21.78 36.34 -14.14
CA ALA A 419 21.60 37.08 -15.39
C ALA A 419 21.80 38.59 -15.19
N LEU A 420 21.24 39.16 -14.12
CA LEU A 420 21.44 40.56 -13.75
C LEU A 420 22.91 40.87 -13.44
N ALA A 421 23.60 39.97 -12.73
CA ALA A 421 25.02 40.12 -12.42
C ALA A 421 25.90 40.07 -13.68
N VAL A 422 25.62 39.13 -14.60
CA VAL A 422 26.31 39.03 -15.90
C VAL A 422 26.06 40.28 -16.73
N TRP A 423 24.80 40.71 -16.86
CA TRP A 423 24.43 41.92 -17.57
C TRP A 423 25.18 43.14 -17.03
N TRP A 424 25.20 43.33 -15.71
CA TRP A 424 25.92 44.43 -15.07
C TRP A 424 27.44 44.39 -15.33
N LEU A 425 28.06 43.21 -15.31
CA LEU A 425 29.49 43.04 -15.62
C LEU A 425 29.81 43.36 -17.08
N THR A 426 28.95 42.98 -18.02
CA THR A 426 29.14 43.28 -19.45
C THR A 426 28.97 44.77 -19.75
N ALA A 427 27.94 45.42 -19.19
CA ALA A 427 27.69 46.86 -19.35
C ALA A 427 28.89 47.71 -18.88
N ARG A 428 29.54 47.32 -17.78
CA ARG A 428 30.75 47.99 -17.28
C ARG A 428 31.98 47.86 -18.18
N ARG A 429 32.14 46.72 -18.87
CA ARG A 429 33.24 46.54 -19.83
C ARG A 429 33.05 47.39 -21.09
N GLY A 430 31.80 47.59 -21.51
CA GLY A 430 31.45 48.46 -22.63
C GLY A 430 31.79 49.93 -22.38
N SER A 431 31.66 50.42 -21.14
CA SER A 431 31.95 51.82 -20.78
C SER A 431 33.44 52.13 -20.54
N GLN A 432 34.34 51.14 -20.62
CA GLN A 432 35.79 51.32 -20.46
C GLN A 432 36.57 51.20 -21.78
N ARG A 433 35.86 50.91 -22.88
CA ARG A 433 36.36 51.13 -24.23
C ARG A 433 35.85 52.47 -24.71
#